data_AF-A0A833ASA6-F1
#
_entry.id   AF-A0A833ASA6-F1
#
_cell.length_a   1.000
_cell.length_b   1.000
_cell.length_c   1.000
_cell.angle_alpha   90.00
_cell.angle_beta   90.00
_cell.angle_gamma   90.00
#
_symmetry.space_group_name_H-M   'P 1'
#
loop_
_entity.id
_entity.type
_entity.pdbx_description
1 polymer ?
#
loop_
_entity_poly.entity_id
_entity_poly.type
_entity_poly.pdbx_seq_one_letter_code
_entity_poly.pdbx_strand_id
1 'polypeptide(L)' 'MKNVQWLSSSEVREKLNISLRQLYYWELKGIVAPRAITMGSREFKRYSMTDFSTLQRVKALLDEGFTLESAAKQVQTSVE' A
#
# COMPACT_ATOMS: atom_id res chain seq x y z
N MET A 1 24.51 -5.37 3.48
CA MET A 1 23.27 -6.13 3.22
C MET A 1 22.11 -5.17 3.43
N LYS A 2 21.32 -4.85 2.39
CA LYS A 2 20.12 -3.99 2.58
C LYS A 2 19.09 -4.83 3.35
N ASN A 3 18.79 -4.47 4.60
CA ASN A 3 17.70 -5.10 5.34
C ASN A 3 16.39 -4.81 4.58
N VAL A 4 15.77 -5.84 4.02
CA VAL A 4 14.46 -5.72 3.40
C VAL A 4 13.44 -5.57 4.53
N GLN A 5 13.06 -4.33 4.80
CA GLN A 5 12.04 -4.00 5.78
C GLN A 5 10.66 -4.30 5.18
N TRP A 6 9.89 -5.12 5.89
CA TRP A 6 8.52 -5.44 5.55
C TRP A 6 7.60 -4.82 6.60
N LEU A 7 6.59 -4.09 6.15
CA LEU A 7 5.62 -3.46 7.04
C LEU A 7 4.38 -4.33 7.17
N SER A 8 3.78 -4.36 8.35
CA SER A 8 2.44 -4.91 8.59
C SER A 8 1.34 -3.93 8.15
N SER A 9 0.11 -4.41 7.97
CA SER A 9 -1.03 -3.53 7.68
C SER A 9 -1.22 -2.45 8.75
N SER A 10 -0.92 -2.76 10.02
CA SER A 10 -1.01 -1.79 11.12
C SER A 10 0.04 -0.69 11.01
N GLU A 11 1.29 -1.04 10.69
CA GLU A 11 2.35 -0.04 10.49
C GLU A 11 2.08 0.85 9.29
N VAL A 12 1.59 0.28 8.18
CA VAL A 12 1.21 1.07 6.99
C VAL A 12 0.08 2.04 7.32
N ARG A 13 -0.97 1.54 8.00
CA ARG A 13 -2.11 2.34 8.47
C ARG A 13 -1.65 3.54 9.31
N GLU A 14 -0.75 3.31 10.26
CA GLU A 14 -0.24 4.34 11.16
C GLU A 14 0.63 5.35 10.43
N LYS A 15 1.57 4.88 9.60
CA LYS A 15 2.48 5.74 8.85
C LYS A 15 1.77 6.62 7.82
N LEU A 16 0.71 6.13 7.19
CA LEU A 16 -0.06 6.89 6.19
C LEU A 16 -1.27 7.63 6.77
N ASN A 17 -1.57 7.42 8.06
CA ASN A 17 -2.76 7.93 8.72
C ASN A 17 -4.06 7.65 7.92
N ILE A 18 -4.24 6.38 7.54
CA ILE A 18 -5.44 5.88 6.82
C ILE A 18 -6.15 4.82 7.66
N SER A 19 -7.38 4.46 7.28
CA SER A 19 -8.04 3.29 7.89
C SER A 19 -7.56 1.98 7.26
N LEU A 20 -7.69 0.85 7.99
CA LEU A 20 -7.46 -0.48 7.40
C LEU A 20 -8.42 -0.76 6.24
N ARG A 21 -9.66 -0.26 6.33
CA ARG A 21 -10.64 -0.37 5.25
C ARG A 21 -10.14 0.28 3.97
N GLN A 22 -9.56 1.48 4.08
CA GLN A 22 -8.99 2.19 2.94
C GLN A 22 -7.79 1.46 2.35
N LEU A 23 -6.88 0.97 3.19
CA LEU A 23 -5.74 0.15 2.76
C LEU A 23 -6.20 -1.10 1.98
N TYR A 24 -7.15 -1.85 2.53
CA TYR A 24 -7.68 -3.05 1.87
C TYR A 24 -8.46 -2.73 0.59
N TYR A 25 -9.12 -1.58 0.53
CA TYR A 25 -9.78 -1.14 -0.70
C TYR A 25 -8.75 -0.83 -1.79
N TRP A 26 -7.61 -0.23 -1.45
CA TRP A 26 -6.54 0.04 -2.41
C TRP A 26 -5.89 -1.25 -2.93
N GLU A 27 -5.71 -2.24 -2.07
CA GLU A 27 -5.29 -3.60 -2.48
C GLU A 27 -6.31 -4.25 -3.42
N LEU A 28 -7.61 -4.16 -3.10
CA LEU A 28 -8.67 -4.69 -3.94
C LEU A 28 -8.69 -4.03 -5.33
N LYS A 29 -8.29 -2.76 -5.41
CA LYS A 29 -8.13 -2.02 -6.66
C LYS A 29 -6.81 -2.33 -7.39
N GLY A 30 -5.98 -3.23 -6.86
CA GLY A 30 -4.72 -3.65 -7.47
C GLY A 30 -3.62 -2.59 -7.41
N ILE A 31 -3.75 -1.59 -6.52
CA ILE A 31 -2.73 -0.54 -6.36
C ILE A 31 -1.42 -1.12 -5.82
N VAL A 32 -1.52 -2.10 -4.93
CA VAL A 32 -0.41 -2.89 -4.41
C VAL A 32 -0.84 -4.35 -4.22
N ALA A 33 0.12 -5.26 -4.23
CA ALA A 33 -0.09 -6.68 -4.00
C ALA A 33 0.85 -7.17 -2.88
N PRO A 34 0.48 -6.95 -1.60
CA PRO A 34 1.33 -7.33 -0.48
C PRO A 34 1.48 -8.85 -0.40
N ARG A 35 2.59 -9.29 0.18
CA ARG A 35 2.83 -10.71 0.41
C ARG A 35 1.98 -11.20 1.59
N ALA A 36 1.28 -12.31 1.39
CA ALA A 36 0.66 -13.07 2.48
C ALA A 36 1.71 -13.97 3.16
N ILE A 37 1.76 -13.92 4.49
CA ILE A 37 2.56 -14.81 5.32
C ILE A 37 1.62 -15.58 6.24
N THR A 38 1.53 -16.89 6.03
CA THR A 38 0.75 -17.80 6.87
C THR A 38 1.55 -18.17 8.12
N MET A 39 0.96 -17.99 9.30
CA MET A 39 1.49 -18.44 10.58
C MET A 39 0.41 -19.26 11.30
N GLY A 40 0.53 -20.58 11.25
CA GLY A 40 -0.51 -21.50 11.73
C GLY A 40 -1.79 -21.35 10.90
N SER A 41 -2.92 -21.07 11.57
CA SER A 41 -4.22 -20.85 10.93
C SER A 41 -4.50 -19.39 10.52
N ARG A 42 -3.53 -18.48 10.73
CA ARG A 42 -3.68 -17.04 10.45
C ARG A 42 -2.82 -16.62 9.26
N GLU A 43 -3.34 -15.69 8.49
CA GLU A 43 -2.62 -15.04 7.39
C GLU A 43 -2.35 -13.57 7.72
N PHE A 44 -1.10 -13.15 7.54
CA PHE A 44 -0.66 -11.78 7.78
C PHE A 44 -0.13 -11.16 6.50
N LYS A 45 -0.60 -9.95 6.18
CA LYS A 45 -0.08 -9.17 5.05
C LYS A 45 1.23 -8.48 5.42
N ARG A 46 2.16 -8.49 4.47
CA ARG A 46 3.44 -7.77 4.53
C ARG A 46 3.65 -6.95 3.26
N TYR A 47 3.84 -5.66 3.45
CA TYR A 47 4.07 -4.68 2.39
C TYR A 47 5.56 -4.46 2.28
N SER A 48 6.07 -4.53 1.07
CA SER A 48 7.44 -4.12 0.78
C SER A 48 7.58 -2.60 0.90
N MET A 49 8.82 -2.10 0.92
CA MET A 49 9.06 -0.67 0.81
C MET A 49 8.56 -0.09 -0.53
N THR A 50 8.55 -0.88 -1.60
CA THR A 50 7.98 -0.45 -2.90
C THR A 50 6.47 -0.26 -2.79
N ASP A 51 5.76 -1.22 -2.17
CA ASP A 51 4.32 -1.08 -1.89
C ASP A 51 4.06 0.18 -1.06
N PHE A 52 4.85 0.39 -0.01
CA PHE A 52 4.70 1.56 0.86
C PHE A 52 4.88 2.88 0.11
N SER A 53 5.91 3.00 -0.73
CA SER A 53 6.14 4.20 -1.55
C SER A 53 4.99 4.45 -2.53
N THR A 54 4.46 3.40 -3.15
CA THR A 54 3.27 3.47 -4.01
C THR A 54 2.05 3.99 -3.24
N LEU A 55 1.77 3.42 -2.06
CA LEU A 55 0.67 3.84 -1.20
C LEU A 55 0.83 5.29 -0.73
N GLN A 56 2.07 5.70 -0.42
CA GLN A 56 2.39 7.08 -0.02
C GLN A 56 2.10 8.07 -1.16
N ARG A 57 2.46 7.72 -2.40
CA ARG A 57 2.19 8.57 -3.56
C ARG A 57 0.69 8.67 -3.85
N VAL A 58 -0.04 7.56 -3.77
CA VAL A 58 -1.51 7.57 -3.90
C VAL A 58 -2.15 8.44 -2.82
N LYS A 59 -1.71 8.33 -1.56
CA LYS A 59 -2.21 9.16 -0.47
C LYS A 59 -1.99 10.66 -0.73
N ALA A 60 -0.79 11.04 -1.18
CA ALA A 60 -0.49 12.43 -1.52
C ALA A 60 -1.43 12.98 -2.61
N LEU A 61 -1.66 12.21 -3.68
CA LEU A 61 -2.58 12.62 -4.76
C LEU A 61 -4.02 12.76 -4.25
N LEU A 62 -4.48 11.85 -3.39
CA LEU A 62 -5.82 11.98 -2.80
C LEU A 62 -5.94 13.21 -1.91
N ASP A 63 -4.90 13.56 -1.16
CA ASP A 63 -4.86 14.77 -0.32
C ASP A 63 -4.86 16.05 -1.15
N GLU A 64 -4.33 16.00 -2.37
CA GLU A 64 -4.40 17.08 -3.37
C GLU A 64 -5.78 17.16 -4.06
N GLY A 65 -6.70 16.23 -3.77
CA GLY A 65 -8.07 16.22 -4.29
C GLY A 65 -8.27 15.35 -5.54
N PHE A 66 -7.28 14.55 -5.94
CA PHE A 66 -7.46 13.59 -7.03
C PHE A 66 -8.37 12.44 -6.62
N THR A 67 -9.02 11.80 -7.60
CA THR A 67 -9.76 10.56 -7.37
C THR A 67 -8.80 9.38 -7.26
N LEU A 68 -9.20 8.31 -6.57
CA LEU A 68 -8.38 7.10 -6.44
C LEU A 68 -7.99 6.50 -7.79
N GLU A 69 -8.90 6.52 -8.76
CA GLU A 69 -8.65 6.00 -10.11
C GLU A 69 -7.58 6.82 -10.83
N SER A 70 -7.69 8.16 -10.79
CA SER A 70 -6.68 9.05 -11.38
C SER A 70 -5.32 8.92 -10.68
N ALA A 71 -5.31 8.77 -9.36
CA ALA A 71 -4.09 8.56 -8.59
C ALA A 71 -3.42 7.22 -8.92
N ALA A 72 -4.19 6.13 -9.00
CA ALA A 72 -3.69 4.80 -9.35
C ALA A 72 -3.06 4.78 -10.74
N LYS A 73 -3.70 5.45 -11.72
CA LYS A 73 -3.17 5.57 -13.09
C LYS A 73 -1.82 6.31 -13.12
N GLN A 74 -1.70 7.44 -12.42
CA GLN A 74 -0.45 8.21 -12.38
C GLN A 74 0.71 7.40 -11.78
N VAL A 75 0.45 6.62 -10.74
CA VAL A 75 1.50 5.81 -10.11
C VAL A 75 1.95 4.64 -11.00
N GLN A 76 1.02 4.03 -11.76
CA GLN A 76 1.36 2.96 -12.71
C GLN A 76 2.16 3.48 -13.91
N THR A 77 1.85 4.67 -14.43
CA THR A 77 2.58 5.27 -15.57
C THR A 77 4.01 5.68 -15.22
N SER A 78 4.34 5.86 -13.94
CA SER A 78 5.70 6.26 -13.52
C SER A 78 6.71 5.10 -13.46
N VAL A 79 6.31 3.88 -13.83
CA VAL A 79 7.15 2.66 -13.76
C VAL A 79 7.59 2.18 -15.17
N GLU A 80 7.28 2.94 -16.23
CA GLU A 80 7.80 2.72 -17.59
C GLU A 80 9.03 3.57 -17.91
#